data_AF-A0A1V5T6U4-F1
#
_entry.id   AF-A0A1V5T6U4-F1
#
_cell.length_a   1.000
_cell.length_b   1.000
_cell.length_c   1.000
_cell.angle_alpha   90.00
_cell.angle_beta   90.00
_cell.angle_gamma   90.00
#
_symmetry.space_group_name_H-M   'P 1'
#
loop_
_entity.id
_entity.type
_entity.pdbx_description
1 polymer ?
#
loop_
_entity_poly.entity_id
_entity_poly.type
_entity_poly.pdbx_seq_one_letter_code
_entity_poly.pdbx_strand_id
1 'polypeptide(L)'
;MTIRELTGITRKENFIYYRREFTATAHFDLPGRNCSGLVEFTIETEPTGKKDISVKLLDQIDYPLLPVVQKLKETIISMDREGQLP
;
A
#
# COMPACT_ATOMS: atom_id res chain seq x y z
N MET A 1 -2.04 -11.58 -11.84
CA MET A 1 -1.19 -10.51 -11.31
C MET A 1 -1.20 -10.62 -9.80
N THR A 2 -0.05 -10.80 -9.19
CA THR A 2 0.10 -11.01 -7.74
C THR A 2 1.06 -9.97 -7.18
N ILE A 3 0.69 -9.38 -6.05
CA ILE A 3 1.66 -8.64 -5.25
C ILE A 3 2.48 -9.68 -4.53
N ARG A 4 3.79 -9.66 -4.77
CA ARG A 4 4.71 -10.63 -4.20
C ARG A 4 5.02 -10.26 -2.76
N GLU A 5 5.37 -9.00 -2.52
CA GLU A 5 5.75 -8.51 -1.20
C GLU A 5 5.75 -6.97 -1.12
N LEU A 6 5.57 -6.45 0.09
CA LEU A 6 5.82 -5.06 0.45
C LEU A 6 7.05 -5.04 1.36
N THR A 7 8.07 -4.28 0.96
CA THR A 7 9.37 -4.22 1.66
C THR A 7 9.72 -2.80 2.03
N GLY A 8 10.56 -2.62 3.06
CA GLY A 8 11.00 -1.30 3.50
C GLY A 8 9.86 -0.41 3.99
N ILE A 9 8.83 -1.01 4.61
CA ILE A 9 7.68 -0.27 5.12
C ILE A 9 8.16 0.64 6.24
N THR A 10 7.99 1.94 6.05
CA THR A 10 8.31 2.96 7.05
C THR A 10 7.09 3.83 7.28
N ARG A 11 6.77 4.05 8.56
CA ARG A 11 5.71 4.97 8.95
C ARG A 11 6.27 6.39 8.97
N LYS A 12 5.59 7.32 8.29
CA LYS A 12 5.91 8.74 8.39
C LYS A 12 5.42 9.27 9.74
N GLU A 13 6.27 10.06 10.40
CA GLU A 13 5.85 10.82 11.57
C GLU A 13 4.85 11.89 11.16
N ASN A 14 3.70 11.91 11.84
CA ASN A 14 2.70 12.94 11.67
C ASN A 14 1.99 13.21 13.01
N PHE A 15 1.27 14.33 13.07
CA PHE A 15 0.54 14.75 14.27
C PHE A 15 -0.96 14.42 14.19
N ILE A 16 -1.37 13.59 13.22
CA ILE A 16 -2.78 13.27 12.95
C ILE A 16 -3.06 11.84 13.43
N TYR A 17 -3.59 11.70 14.64
CA TYR A 17 -3.74 10.39 15.30
C TYR A 17 -4.60 9.38 14.54
N TYR A 18 -5.64 9.83 13.84
CA TYR A 18 -6.54 8.95 13.09
C TYR A 18 -6.01 8.60 11.69
N ARG A 19 -4.85 9.15 11.29
CA ARG A 19 -4.30 9.00 9.94
C ARG A 19 -2.85 8.53 10.02
N ARG A 20 -2.58 7.33 9.51
CA ARG A 20 -1.22 6.78 9.45
C ARG A 20 -0.72 6.81 8.01
N GLU A 21 0.44 7.40 7.79
CA GLU A 21 1.06 7.48 6.47
C GLU A 21 2.29 6.59 6.41
N PHE A 22 2.47 5.91 5.30
CA PHE A 22 3.54 4.94 5.09
C PHE A 22 4.19 5.12 3.73
N THR A 23 5.47 4.78 3.66
CA THR A 23 6.17 4.53 2.40
C THR A 23 6.67 3.10 2.38
N ALA A 24 6.64 2.47 1.20
CA ALA A 24 7.12 1.13 1.00
C ALA A 24 7.58 0.93 -0.45
N THR A 25 8.31 -0.15 -0.69
CA THR A 25 8.56 -0.67 -2.03
C THR A 25 7.68 -1.88 -2.26
N ALA A 26 6.79 -1.79 -3.24
CA ALA A 26 5.92 -2.89 -3.65
C ALA A 26 6.58 -3.69 -4.77
N HIS A 27 6.65 -5.01 -4.61
CA HIS A 27 7.14 -5.93 -5.63
C HIS A 27 5.98 -6.67 -6.28
N PHE A 28 5.89 -6.58 -7.60
CA PHE A 28 4.79 -7.10 -8.39
C PHE A 28 5.28 -8.17 -9.35
N ASP A 29 4.55 -9.29 -9.40
CA ASP A 29 4.71 -10.29 -10.45
C ASP A 29 3.70 -9.99 -11.57
N LEU A 30 4.24 -9.45 -12.66
CA LEU A 30 3.52 -9.22 -13.90
C LEU A 30 3.79 -10.38 -14.88
N PRO A 31 2.87 -10.65 -15.82
CA PRO A 31 3.11 -11.65 -16.85
C PRO A 31 4.40 -11.31 -17.62
N GLY A 32 5.44 -12.12 -17.44
CA GLY A 32 6.73 -11.98 -18.13
C GLY A 32 7.73 -10.99 -17.53
N ARG A 33 7.42 -10.29 -16.42
CA ARG A 33 8.39 -9.43 -15.72
C ARG A 33 8.09 -9.26 -14.23
N ASN A 34 9.14 -9.16 -13.44
CA ASN A 34 9.04 -8.72 -12.05
C ASN A 34 9.36 -7.23 -12.01
N CYS A 35 8.46 -6.43 -11.45
CA CYS A 35 8.68 -5.00 -11.30
C CYS A 35 8.61 -4.64 -9.83
N SER A 36 9.40 -3.64 -9.44
CA SER A 36 9.28 -3.01 -8.13
C SER A 36 8.92 -1.54 -8.33
N GLY A 37 8.18 -0.97 -7.40
CA GLY A 37 7.82 0.44 -7.43
C GLY A 37 7.63 1.01 -6.04
N LEU A 38 8.04 2.27 -5.87
CA LEU A 38 7.78 3.05 -4.67
C LEU A 38 6.29 3.35 -4.56
N VAL A 39 5.76 3.06 -3.37
CA VAL A 39 4.37 3.29 -3.04
C VAL A 39 4.27 4.10 -1.75
N GLU A 40 3.38 5.07 -1.76
CA GLU A 40 2.92 5.76 -0.56
C GLU A 40 1.49 5.32 -0.28
N PHE A 41 1.20 5.00 0.97
CA PHE A 41 -0.17 4.69 1.34
C PHE A 41 -0.54 5.33 2.66
N THR A 42 -1.83 5.59 2.82
CA THR A 42 -2.40 6.20 4.00
C THR A 42 -3.54 5.33 4.49
N ILE A 43 -3.56 5.06 5.78
CA ILE A 43 -4.67 4.41 6.48
C ILE A 43 -5.33 5.46 7.35
N GLU A 44 -6.53 5.88 6.96
CA GLU A 44 -7.33 6.84 7.70
C GLU A 44 -8.46 6.11 8.42
N THR A 45 -8.64 6.40 9.71
CA THR A 45 -9.75 5.87 10.51
C THR A 45 -10.85 6.91 10.57
N GLU A 46 -11.97 6.62 9.91
CA GLU A 46 -13.16 7.45 9.97
C GLU A 46 -13.76 7.44 11.38
N PRO A 47 -14.59 8.43 11.76
CA PRO A 47 -15.29 8.46 13.05
C PRO A 47 -16.17 7.22 13.31
N THR A 48 -16.62 6.55 12.25
CA THR A 48 -17.38 5.30 12.30
C THR A 48 -16.52 4.07 12.61
N GLY A 49 -15.20 4.23 12.72
CA GLY A 49 -14.22 3.15 12.86
C GLY A 49 -13.86 2.47 11.54
N LYS A 50 -14.47 2.88 10.41
CA LYS A 50 -14.11 2.37 9.09
C LYS A 50 -12.70 2.85 8.72
N LYS A 51 -11.89 1.94 8.19
CA LYS A 51 -10.56 2.28 7.67
C LYS A 51 -10.66 2.57 6.17
N ASP A 52 -10.33 3.79 5.78
CA ASP A 52 -10.13 4.17 4.39
C ASP A 52 -8.65 4.06 4.03
N ILE A 53 -8.36 3.49 2.85
CA ILE A 53 -6.99 3.29 2.39
C ILE A 53 -6.81 3.95 1.05
N SER A 54 -5.87 4.88 1.04
CA SER A 54 -5.40 5.58 -0.14
C SER A 54 -4.02 5.05 -0.50
N VAL A 55 -3.80 4.71 -1.76
CA VAL A 55 -2.53 4.21 -2.28
C VAL A 55 -2.13 5.07 -3.47
N LYS A 56 -0.88 5.52 -3.47
CA LYS A 56 -0.27 6.29 -4.54
C LYS A 56 0.99 5.55 -4.98
N LEU A 57 1.02 5.15 -6.25
CA LEU A 57 2.25 4.73 -6.90
C LEU A 57 3.05 5.98 -7.26
N LEU A 58 4.31 6.03 -6.82
CA LEU A 58 5.23 7.09 -7.21
C LEU A 58 5.90 6.78 -8.55
N ASP A 59 6.13 5.51 -8.84
CA ASP A 59 6.73 5.07 -10.10
C ASP A 59 5.69 4.79 -11.18
N GLN A 60 6.05 5.10 -12.43
CA GLN A 60 5.27 4.67 -13.59
C GLN A 60 5.44 3.17 -13.80
N ILE A 61 4.31 2.46 -13.85
CA ILE A 61 4.26 1.04 -14.22
C ILE A 61 3.57 0.95 -15.57
N ASP A 62 4.19 0.29 -16.56
CA ASP A 62 3.51 -0.02 -17.83
C ASP A 62 2.55 -1.21 -17.65
N TYR A 63 1.48 -0.98 -16.89
CA TYR A 63 0.40 -1.92 -16.66
C TYR A 63 -0.88 -1.15 -16.25
N PRO A 64 -2.09 -1.72 -16.47
CA PRO A 64 -3.31 -1.12 -15.95
C PRO A 64 -3.23 -0.82 -14.45
N LEU A 65 -3.26 0.46 -14.08
CA LEU A 65 -3.05 0.92 -12.70
C LEU A 65 -4.17 0.48 -11.75
N LEU A 66 -5.40 0.45 -12.22
CA LEU A 66 -6.57 0.14 -11.39
C LEU A 66 -6.47 -1.22 -10.67
N PRO A 67 -6.19 -2.35 -11.35
CA PRO A 67 -6.04 -3.64 -10.68
C PRO A 67 -4.83 -3.67 -9.73
N VAL A 68 -3.74 -2.95 -10.04
CA VAL A 68 -2.57 -2.85 -9.15
C VAL A 68 -2.97 -2.19 -7.83
N VAL A 69 -3.65 -1.04 -7.91
CA VAL A 69 -4.08 -0.27 -6.75
C VAL A 69 -5.09 -1.06 -5.92
N GLN A 70 -6.05 -1.75 -6.55
CA GLN A 70 -7.01 -2.60 -5.84
C GLN A 70 -6.30 -3.71 -5.05
N LYS A 71 -5.37 -4.42 -5.70
CA LYS A 71 -4.63 -5.49 -5.03
C LYS A 71 -3.76 -4.94 -3.88
N LEU A 72 -3.15 -3.77 -4.05
CA LEU A 72 -2.35 -3.12 -3.01
C LEU A 72 -3.20 -2.80 -1.79
N LYS A 73 -4.39 -2.23 -2.02
CA LYS A 73 -5.34 -1.95 -0.93
C LYS A 73 -5.70 -3.22 -0.16
N GLU A 74 -6.03 -4.32 -0.86
CA GLU A 74 -6.33 -5.61 -0.21
C GLU A 74 -5.16 -6.12 0.64
N THR A 75 -3.93 -6.10 0.11
CA THR A 75 -2.74 -6.53 0.84
C THR A 75 -2.49 -5.67 2.07
N ILE A 76 -2.57 -4.34 1.94
CA ILE A 76 -2.38 -3.40 3.05
C ILE A 76 -3.44 -3.61 4.14
N ILE A 77 -4.70 -3.85 3.77
CA ILE A 77 -5.77 -4.17 4.74
C ILE A 77 -5.43 -5.44 5.52
N SER A 78 -4.97 -6.49 4.84
CA SER A 78 -4.60 -7.75 5.49
C SER A 78 -3.45 -7.52 6.48
N MET A 79 -2.38 -6.85 6.03
CA MET A 79 -1.21 -6.54 6.86
C MET A 79 -1.58 -5.69 8.09
N ASP A 80 -2.47 -4.71 7.93
CA ASP A 80 -2.93 -3.89 9.05
C ASP A 80 -3.80 -4.67 10.04
N ARG A 81 -4.62 -5.61 9.56
CA ARG A 81 -5.41 -6.52 10.41
C ARG A 81 -4.54 -7.52 11.16
N GLU A 82 -3.46 -7.97 10.53
CA GLU A 82 -2.50 -8.93 11.08
C GLU A 82 -1.44 -8.27 11.98
N GLY A 83 -1.43 -6.94 12.10
CA GLY A 83 -0.44 -6.21 12.91
C GLY A 83 0.98 -6.23 12.33
N GLN A 84 1.11 -6.43 11.01
CA GLN A 84 2.40 -6.49 10.30
C GLN A 84 2.94 -5.12 9.87
N LEU A 85 2.16 -4.05 10.08
CA LEU A 85 2.59 -2.68 9.82
C LEU A 85 3.20 -2.06 11.08
N PRO A 86 4.32 -1.33 10.97
CA PRO A 86 4.98 -0.66 12.09
C PRO A 86 4.18 0.54 12.66
#